data_AF-A0A329S3X1-F1
#
_entry.id   AF-A0A329S3X1-F1
#
_cell.length_a   1.000
_cell.length_b   1.000
_cell.length_c   1.000
_cell.angle_alpha   90.00
_cell.angle_beta   90.00
_cell.angle_gamma   90.00
#
_symmetry.space_group_name_H-M   'P 1'
#
loop_
_entity.id
_entity.type
_entity.pdbx_description
1 polymer ?
#
loop_
_entity_poly.entity_id
_entity_poly.type
_entity_poly.pdbx_seq_one_letter_code
_entity_poly.pdbx_strand_id
1 'polypeptide(L)'
;MERIADQMERDLRSKYSHVMVKWYEAVDWTEPLIVGLFVFHVVLLATIWLTRKRLYPQFALFVLIIMMVVSTEALNKWARDNWRLLATQRYFDEQGVFMGIFYAGPLLAAGFFQLLLSMKNMVDMVVIVKRAEYRQQLKAKKDK
;
A
#
# COMPACT_ATOMS: atom_id res chain seq x y z
N MET A 1 -22.95 22.64 15.87
CA MET A 1 -21.87 21.91 15.19
C MET A 1 -22.10 20.41 15.26
N GLU A 2 -22.31 19.80 16.44
CA GLU A 2 -22.56 18.34 16.58
C GLU A 2 -23.78 17.82 15.79
N ARG A 3 -24.95 18.47 15.89
CA ARG A 3 -26.16 18.02 15.14
C ARG A 3 -25.97 18.01 13.61
N ILE A 4 -25.16 18.91 13.08
CA ILE A 4 -24.85 19.00 11.65
C ILE A 4 -23.90 17.87 11.27
N ALA A 5 -22.88 17.58 12.09
CA ALA A 5 -22.00 16.44 11.89
C ALA A 5 -22.77 15.12 11.92
N ASP A 6 -23.69 14.92 12.88
CA ASP A 6 -24.50 13.71 12.99
C ASP A 6 -25.51 13.56 11.84
N GLN A 7 -26.09 14.66 11.36
CA GLN A 7 -26.93 14.62 10.14
C GLN A 7 -26.09 14.27 8.92
N MET A 8 -24.94 14.90 8.76
CA MET A 8 -24.05 14.64 7.62
C MET A 8 -23.52 13.20 7.65
N GLU A 9 -23.16 12.66 8.81
CA GLU A 9 -22.74 11.26 8.97
C GLU A 9 -23.87 10.29 8.59
N ARG A 10 -25.10 10.53 9.07
CA ARG A 10 -26.25 9.69 8.73
C ARG A 10 -26.58 9.74 7.24
N ASP A 11 -26.52 10.91 6.63
CA ASP A 11 -26.77 11.09 5.20
C ASP A 11 -25.69 10.43 4.35
N LEU A 12 -24.41 10.59 4.71
CA LEU A 12 -23.29 9.91 4.07
C LEU A 12 -23.42 8.38 4.23
N ARG A 13 -23.65 7.90 5.44
CA ARG A 13 -23.79 6.46 5.72
C ARG A 13 -24.95 5.87 4.96
N SER A 14 -26.11 6.53 4.95
CA SER A 14 -27.26 6.11 4.14
C SER A 14 -26.91 6.09 2.67
N LYS A 15 -26.32 7.16 2.13
CA LYS A 15 -26.06 7.34 0.70
C LYS A 15 -24.97 6.41 0.15
N TYR A 16 -23.93 6.11 0.92
CA TYR A 16 -22.82 5.26 0.48
C TYR A 16 -22.99 3.80 0.86
N SER A 17 -23.69 3.47 1.95
CA SER A 17 -23.85 2.06 2.37
C SER A 17 -24.52 1.21 1.29
N HIS A 18 -25.62 1.69 0.71
CA HIS A 18 -26.34 0.92 -0.31
C HIS A 18 -25.58 0.81 -1.63
N VAL A 19 -24.78 1.82 -2.00
CA VAL A 19 -23.97 1.81 -3.22
C VAL A 19 -22.80 0.85 -3.07
N MET A 20 -22.07 0.91 -1.95
CA MET A 20 -20.91 0.07 -1.71
C MET A 20 -21.29 -1.41 -1.55
N VAL A 21 -22.40 -1.71 -0.88
CA VAL A 21 -22.88 -3.10 -0.74
C VAL A 21 -23.28 -3.69 -2.09
N LYS A 22 -24.03 -2.94 -2.92
CA LYS A 22 -24.40 -3.39 -4.27
C LYS A 22 -23.18 -3.59 -5.17
N TRP A 23 -22.17 -2.72 -5.05
CA TRP A 23 -20.93 -2.87 -5.79
C TRP A 23 -20.16 -4.11 -5.35
N TYR A 24 -20.05 -4.36 -4.04
CA TYR A 24 -19.41 -5.54 -3.48
C TYR A 24 -20.08 -6.85 -3.92
N GLU A 25 -21.42 -6.88 -3.98
CA GLU A 25 -22.18 -8.05 -4.45
C GLU A 25 -22.02 -8.29 -5.96
N ALA A 26 -21.81 -7.23 -6.75
CA ALA A 26 -21.58 -7.33 -8.19
C ALA A 26 -20.16 -7.79 -8.54
N VAL A 27 -19.22 -7.70 -7.59
CA VAL A 27 -17.84 -8.15 -7.76
C VAL A 27 -17.77 -9.66 -7.62
N ASP A 28 -17.28 -10.34 -8.67
CA ASP A 28 -17.05 -11.78 -8.62
C ASP A 28 -15.70 -12.07 -7.95
N TRP A 29 -15.75 -12.48 -6.69
CA TRP A 29 -14.57 -12.80 -5.88
C TRP A 29 -13.74 -13.99 -6.39
N THR A 30 -14.31 -14.81 -7.28
CA THR A 30 -13.62 -15.95 -7.89
C THR A 30 -12.90 -15.59 -9.17
N GLU A 31 -13.03 -14.36 -9.64
CA GLU A 31 -12.46 -13.96 -10.90
C GLU A 31 -10.92 -14.01 -10.88
N PRO A 32 -10.29 -14.59 -11.91
CA PRO A 32 -8.84 -14.73 -11.99
C PRO A 32 -8.07 -13.41 -11.79
N LEU A 33 -8.61 -12.28 -12.27
CA LEU A 33 -8.00 -10.96 -12.10
C LEU A 33 -7.88 -10.56 -10.64
N ILE A 34 -8.98 -10.69 -9.88
CA ILE A 34 -9.05 -10.30 -8.48
C ILE A 34 -8.20 -11.22 -7.62
N VAL A 35 -8.28 -12.54 -7.86
CA VAL A 35 -7.41 -13.52 -7.19
C VAL A 35 -5.94 -13.23 -7.50
N GLY A 36 -5.60 -12.91 -8.75
CA GLY A 36 -4.27 -12.51 -9.17
C GLY A 36 -3.75 -11.27 -8.44
N LEU A 37 -4.61 -10.25 -8.27
CA LEU A 37 -4.28 -9.04 -7.51
C LEU A 37 -4.03 -9.34 -6.02
N PHE A 38 -4.86 -10.18 -5.40
CA PHE A 38 -4.63 -10.61 -4.02
C PHE A 38 -3.29 -11.34 -3.86
N VAL A 39 -3.00 -12.30 -4.74
CA VAL A 39 -1.72 -13.03 -4.73
C VAL A 39 -0.55 -12.07 -4.93
N PHE A 40 -0.66 -11.13 -5.87
CA PHE A 40 0.35 -10.10 -6.10
C PHE A 40 0.63 -9.28 -4.83
N HIS A 41 -0.41 -8.87 -4.10
CA HIS A 41 -0.25 -8.11 -2.85
C HIS A 41 0.38 -8.93 -1.72
N VAL A 42 -0.02 -10.20 -1.57
CA VAL A 42 0.59 -11.11 -0.60
C VAL A 42 2.08 -11.30 -0.90
N VAL A 43 2.44 -11.53 -2.17
CA VAL A 43 3.82 -11.68 -2.61
C VAL A 43 4.62 -10.39 -2.39
N LEU A 44 4.04 -9.23 -2.70
CA LEU A 44 4.66 -7.93 -2.45
C LEU A 44 4.95 -7.72 -0.96
N LEU A 45 3.95 -7.92 -0.09
CA LEU A 45 4.10 -7.79 1.36
C LEU A 45 5.12 -8.78 1.93
N ALA A 46 5.09 -10.03 1.45
CA ALA A 46 6.09 -11.03 1.83
C ALA A 46 7.50 -10.58 1.41
N THR A 47 7.67 -10.05 0.20
CA THR A 47 8.96 -9.55 -0.29
C THR A 47 9.45 -8.36 0.52
N ILE A 48 8.57 -7.40 0.86
CA ILE A 48 8.87 -6.28 1.76
C ILE A 48 9.33 -6.81 3.12
N TRP A 49 8.61 -7.76 3.70
CA TRP A 49 8.95 -8.32 5.00
C TRP A 49 10.28 -9.07 4.98
N LEU A 50 10.51 -9.93 3.98
CA LEU A 50 11.74 -10.74 3.88
C LEU A 50 12.98 -9.87 3.63
N THR A 51 12.85 -8.80 2.85
CA THR A 51 13.96 -7.89 2.54
C THR A 51 14.12 -6.75 3.55
N ARG A 52 13.30 -6.69 4.62
CA ARG A 52 13.20 -5.55 5.55
C ARG A 52 14.52 -5.04 6.11
N LYS A 53 15.54 -5.89 6.29
CA LYS A 53 16.85 -5.48 6.85
C LYS A 53 17.86 -4.98 5.80
N ARG A 54 17.51 -5.01 4.51
CA ARG A 54 18.42 -4.69 3.41
C ARG A 54 17.99 -3.37 2.76
N LEU A 55 18.85 -2.34 2.84
CA LEU A 55 18.52 -0.98 2.38
C LEU A 55 18.21 -0.90 0.87
N TYR A 56 19.10 -1.41 0.03
CA TYR A 56 18.96 -1.32 -1.43
C TYR A 56 17.67 -1.95 -1.98
N PRO A 57 17.30 -3.21 -1.65
CA PRO A 57 16.05 -3.77 -2.15
C PRO A 57 14.82 -3.06 -1.58
N GLN A 58 14.86 -2.57 -0.33
CA GLN A 58 13.78 -1.77 0.23
C GLN A 58 13.60 -0.47 -0.54
N PHE A 59 14.68 0.23 -0.86
CA PHE A 59 14.62 1.44 -1.67
C PHE A 59 14.04 1.16 -3.06
N ALA A 60 14.52 0.11 -3.73
CA ALA A 60 13.99 -0.30 -5.04
C ALA A 60 12.49 -0.64 -5.00
N LEU A 61 12.04 -1.40 -3.98
CA LEU A 61 10.62 -1.72 -3.77
C LEU A 61 9.79 -0.47 -3.50
N PHE A 62 10.31 0.50 -2.75
CA PHE A 62 9.59 1.74 -2.47
C PHE A 62 9.36 2.55 -3.76
N VAL A 63 10.40 2.69 -4.58
CA VAL A 63 10.32 3.36 -5.88
C VAL A 63 9.35 2.61 -6.81
N LEU A 64 9.39 1.27 -6.80
CA LEU A 64 8.46 0.44 -7.57
C LEU A 64 7.00 0.68 -7.16
N ILE A 65 6.70 0.69 -5.86
CA ILE A 65 5.35 0.96 -5.33
C ILE A 65 4.88 2.35 -5.78
N ILE A 66 5.72 3.37 -5.68
CA ILE A 66 5.37 4.73 -6.13
C ILE A 66 5.05 4.73 -7.63
N MET A 67 5.90 4.12 -8.46
CA MET A 67 5.67 4.04 -9.91
C MET A 67 4.35 3.34 -10.22
N MET A 68 4.06 2.23 -9.55
CA MET A 68 2.80 1.51 -9.68
C MET A 68 1.60 2.38 -9.32
N VAL A 69 1.65 3.07 -8.16
CA VAL A 69 0.57 3.95 -7.70
C VAL A 69 0.35 5.10 -8.68
N VAL A 70 1.40 5.78 -9.14
CA VAL A 70 1.28 6.89 -10.11
C VAL A 70 0.75 6.41 -11.46
N SER A 71 1.10 5.20 -11.88
CA SER A 71 0.59 4.61 -13.12
C SER A 71 -0.86 4.13 -13.04
N THR A 72 -1.50 4.12 -11.86
CA THR A 72 -2.84 3.56 -11.64
C THR A 72 -3.88 4.13 -12.59
N GLU A 73 -3.93 5.46 -12.78
CA GLU A 73 -4.93 6.09 -13.63
C GLU A 73 -4.75 5.72 -15.11
N ALA A 74 -3.50 5.72 -15.59
CA ALA A 74 -3.17 5.31 -16.94
C ALA A 74 -3.51 3.83 -17.19
N LEU A 75 -3.17 2.97 -16.24
CA LEU A 75 -3.53 1.55 -16.28
C LEU A 75 -5.04 1.35 -16.27
N ASN A 76 -5.77 2.08 -15.41
CA ASN A 76 -7.22 2.02 -15.33
C ASN A 76 -7.88 2.41 -16.66
N LYS A 77 -7.41 3.52 -17.28
CA LYS A 77 -7.91 3.96 -18.59
C LYS A 77 -7.67 2.90 -19.66
N TRP A 78 -6.46 2.37 -19.75
CA TRP A 78 -6.12 1.33 -20.71
C TRP A 78 -6.93 0.04 -20.49
N ALA A 79 -7.06 -0.38 -19.23
CA ALA A 79 -7.80 -1.57 -18.84
C ALA A 79 -9.31 -1.43 -19.08
N ARG A 80 -9.86 -0.21 -18.99
CA ARG A 80 -11.25 0.08 -19.36
C ARG A 80 -11.50 -0.11 -20.86
N ASP A 81 -10.58 0.31 -21.71
CA ASP A 81 -10.70 0.14 -23.16
C ASP A 81 -10.48 -1.34 -23.57
N ASN A 82 -9.68 -2.08 -22.80
CA ASN A 82 -9.24 -3.45 -23.11
C ASN A 82 -9.76 -4.51 -22.12
N TRP A 83 -10.86 -4.24 -21.41
CA TRP A 83 -11.31 -5.04 -20.27
C TRP A 83 -11.46 -6.54 -20.56
N ARG A 84 -11.86 -6.91 -21.78
CA ARG A 84 -12.04 -8.31 -22.21
C ARG A 84 -10.76 -9.14 -22.18
N LEU A 85 -9.60 -8.51 -22.22
CA LEU A 85 -8.31 -9.20 -22.11
C LEU A 85 -7.95 -9.56 -20.67
N LEU A 86 -8.53 -8.84 -19.70
CA LEU A 86 -8.15 -8.92 -18.29
C LEU A 86 -9.24 -9.58 -17.43
N ALA A 87 -10.49 -9.37 -17.79
CA ALA A 87 -11.64 -9.66 -16.93
C ALA A 87 -12.80 -10.23 -17.75
N THR A 88 -13.66 -11.00 -17.07
CA THR A 88 -14.91 -11.51 -17.65
C THR A 88 -16.00 -10.44 -17.71
N GLN A 89 -15.87 -9.37 -16.91
CA GLN A 89 -16.78 -8.23 -16.88
C GLN A 89 -16.06 -6.87 -16.76
N ARG A 90 -16.81 -5.77 -16.91
CA ARG A 90 -16.27 -4.40 -16.92
C ARG A 90 -16.10 -3.84 -15.51
N TYR A 91 -14.96 -4.10 -14.88
CA TYR A 91 -14.63 -3.53 -13.58
C TYR A 91 -14.08 -2.11 -13.63
N PHE A 92 -13.33 -1.81 -14.68
CA PHE A 92 -12.61 -0.55 -14.80
C PHE A 92 -13.57 0.57 -15.21
N ASP A 93 -13.65 1.60 -14.38
CA ASP A 93 -14.58 2.71 -14.50
C ASP A 93 -13.85 4.06 -14.65
N GLU A 94 -14.58 5.15 -14.93
CA GLU A 94 -13.98 6.49 -15.06
C GLU A 94 -13.44 7.04 -13.74
N GLN A 95 -14.08 6.70 -12.62
CA GLN A 95 -13.68 7.15 -11.29
C GLN A 95 -12.53 6.28 -10.73
N GLY A 96 -12.31 5.09 -11.31
CA GLY A 96 -11.25 4.17 -10.93
C GLY A 96 -11.49 3.51 -9.58
N VAL A 97 -12.75 3.30 -9.19
CA VAL A 97 -13.13 2.70 -7.90
C VAL A 97 -12.51 1.31 -7.75
N PHE A 98 -12.58 0.48 -8.80
CA PHE A 98 -11.99 -0.86 -8.77
C PHE A 98 -10.47 -0.81 -8.54
N MET A 99 -9.76 -0.02 -9.35
CA MET A 99 -8.31 0.13 -9.23
C MET A 99 -7.92 0.80 -7.89
N GLY A 100 -8.76 1.68 -7.35
CA GLY A 100 -8.58 2.25 -6.02
C GLY A 100 -8.63 1.18 -4.93
N ILE A 101 -9.62 0.30 -4.95
CA ILE A 101 -9.86 -0.70 -3.90
C ILE A 101 -8.90 -1.90 -4.02
N PHE A 102 -8.69 -2.42 -5.22
CA PHE A 102 -7.98 -3.68 -5.45
C PHE A 102 -6.53 -3.52 -5.94
N TYR A 103 -6.07 -2.30 -6.20
CA TYR A 103 -4.70 -2.06 -6.66
C TYR A 103 -4.01 -0.93 -5.85
N ALA A 104 -4.43 0.32 -6.03
CA ALA A 104 -3.76 1.47 -5.42
C ALA A 104 -3.89 1.50 -3.89
N GLY A 105 -5.08 1.22 -3.34
CA GLY A 105 -5.32 1.23 -1.90
C GLY A 105 -4.41 0.27 -1.12
N PRO A 106 -4.38 -1.02 -1.47
CA PRO A 106 -3.46 -1.96 -0.84
C PRO A 106 -1.98 -1.65 -1.13
N LEU A 107 -1.63 -1.15 -2.31
CA LEU A 107 -0.27 -0.68 -2.61
C LEU A 107 0.17 0.46 -1.69
N LEU A 108 -0.71 1.43 -1.46
CA LEU A 108 -0.46 2.52 -0.51
C LEU A 108 -0.31 2.01 0.92
N ALA A 109 -1.16 1.06 1.34
CA ALA A 109 -1.04 0.42 2.64
C ALA A 109 0.29 -0.34 2.80
N ALA A 110 0.70 -1.07 1.76
CA ALA A 110 1.99 -1.77 1.72
C ALA A 110 3.17 -0.78 1.79
N GLY A 111 3.11 0.32 1.03
CA GLY A 111 4.09 1.39 1.06
C GLY A 111 4.18 2.06 2.44
N PHE A 112 3.05 2.32 3.08
CA PHE A 112 3.02 2.85 4.44
C PHE A 112 3.63 1.88 5.45
N PHE A 113 3.26 0.60 5.39
CA PHE A 113 3.86 -0.44 6.22
C PHE A 113 5.37 -0.54 6.03
N GLN A 114 5.83 -0.46 4.78
CA GLN A 114 7.26 -0.44 4.45
C GLN A 114 7.98 0.78 5.05
N LEU A 115 7.35 1.96 5.04
CA LEU A 115 7.91 3.16 5.68
C LEU A 115 8.07 2.96 7.20
N LEU A 116 7.08 2.36 7.87
CA LEU A 116 7.19 2.06 9.31
C LEU A 116 8.35 1.11 9.61
N LEU A 117 8.51 0.05 8.81
CA LEU A 117 9.64 -0.89 8.94
C LEU A 117 10.99 -0.17 8.71
N SER A 118 11.07 0.65 7.67
CA SER A 118 12.29 1.40 7.33
C SER A 118 12.67 2.38 8.44
N MET A 119 11.68 3.07 9.01
CA MET A 119 11.88 3.99 10.14
C MET A 119 12.44 3.26 11.36
N LYS A 120 11.87 2.10 11.72
CA LYS A 120 12.39 1.26 12.81
C LYS A 120 13.85 0.87 12.57
N ASN A 121 14.18 0.39 11.36
CA ASN A 121 15.55 0.00 11.03
C ASN A 121 16.53 1.17 11.10
N MET A 122 16.09 2.37 10.67
CA MET A 122 16.92 3.57 10.73
C MET A 122 17.23 3.96 12.18
N VAL A 123 16.23 3.92 13.07
CA VAL A 123 16.43 4.15 14.51
C VAL A 123 17.41 3.12 15.09
N ASP A 124 17.21 1.83 14.79
CA ASP A 124 18.09 0.76 15.28
C ASP A 124 19.54 0.96 14.81
N MET A 125 19.74 1.33 13.55
CA MET A 125 21.07 1.65 13.00
C MET A 125 21.72 2.85 13.69
N VAL A 126 20.99 3.95 13.89
CA VAL A 126 21.51 5.14 14.59
C VAL A 126 21.94 4.79 16.02
N VAL A 127 21.13 4.00 16.74
CA VAL A 127 21.46 3.55 18.09
C VAL A 127 22.71 2.67 18.10
N ILE A 128 22.85 1.75 17.14
CA ILE A 128 24.03 0.86 17.02
C ILE A 128 25.29 1.69 16.76
N VAL A 129 25.24 2.62 15.81
CA VAL A 129 26.38 3.50 15.49
C VAL A 129 26.77 4.34 16.70
N LYS A 130 25.81 4.98 17.38
CA LYS A 130 26.10 5.79 18.58
C LYS A 130 26.70 4.98 19.72
N ARG A 131 26.23 3.74 19.93
CA ARG A 131 26.83 2.83 20.92
C ARG A 131 28.25 2.43 20.54
N ALA A 132 28.54 2.23 19.25
CA ALA A 132 29.88 1.92 18.77
C ALA A 132 30.85 3.10 18.96
N GLU A 133 30.43 4.32 18.58
CA GLU A 133 31.18 5.56 18.78
C GLU A 133 31.53 5.76 20.27
N TYR A 134 30.55 5.62 21.17
CA TYR A 134 30.77 5.79 22.60
C TYR A 134 31.78 4.78 23.17
N ARG A 135 31.73 3.51 22.72
CA ARG A 135 32.71 2.48 23.12
C ARG A 135 34.12 2.82 22.66
N GLN A 136 34.28 3.39 21.46
CA GLN A 136 35.59 3.83 20.97
C GLN A 136 36.14 5.00 21.79
N GLN A 137 35.29 5.98 22.13
CA GLN A 137 35.69 7.12 22.97
C GLN A 137 36.14 6.68 24.37
N LEU A 138 35.45 5.72 24.98
CA LEU A 138 35.85 5.18 26.30
C LEU A 138 37.21 4.47 26.24
N LYS A 139 37.50 3.71 25.18
CA LYS A 139 38.81 3.08 25.00
C LYS A 139 39.91 4.12 24.83
N ALA A 140 39.69 5.13 23.98
CA ALA A 140 40.66 6.21 23.77
C ALA A 140 40.94 7.05 25.03
N LYS A 141 39.98 7.14 25.97
CA LYS A 141 40.17 7.77 27.28
C LYS A 141 40.90 6.88 28.29
N LYS A 142 40.87 5.56 28.12
CA LYS A 142 41.55 4.59 29.00
C LYS A 142 43.01 4.35 28.58
N ASP A 143 43.31 4.54 27.30
CA ASP A 143 44.65 4.43 26.73
C ASP A 143 45.48 5.74 26.86
N LYS A 144 44.88 6.81 27.42
CA LYS A 144 45.53 8.06 27.82
C LYS A 144 45.72 8.10 29.32
#